data_AF-A0A7Y5MSM2-F1
#
_entry.id   AF-A0A7Y5MSM2-F1
#
_cell.length_a   1.000
_cell.length_b   1.000
_cell.length_c   1.000
_cell.angle_alpha   90.00
_cell.angle_beta   90.00
_cell.angle_gamma   90.00
#
_symmetry.space_group_name_H-M   'P 1'
#
loop_
_entity.id
_entity.type
_entity.pdbx_description
1 polymer ?
#
loop_
_entity_poly.entity_id
_entity_poly.type
_entity_poly.pdbx_seq_one_letter_code
_entity_poly.pdbx_strand_id
1 'polypeptide(L)'
;MKFSSILPVVFLSLCFNAIPVFAQQYRTVQKVVPLHNEHTFYLNSSMSLGGKPRHAVRIDLPPNTVEWYYVFTTAENERSSGARDKIQLAGQLVQFVGKGLLKSSVVGMAASVVGQIVKPSGVAVCDVWLTDLEGRNQFFETKYMGAAWTYDRPKRYYEEGSVQNGKDGAIRIDAVKSGTLYLCFNNSALTEGAFVNFEAAAIVETREYIDEWASGGKEEVFQDCMAEFVRKDEAAENVCHCTRDRIAGEYRPSVWKGLSPSEKNYRLQSVRQQCLNESGYADKSNAKARARAIEAEINGLNAIKDYKGLAQKYQELLSLAETEEENFYWASWFLLLSKQNEVARKVLYEGLGKYPESTALNKNLAHYWLLTGRFKEAEPVYLRYADKKIFRKWQFNEYVLSDIEWLESAGILIPEKEAVLKLLKE
;
A
#
# COMPACT_ATOMS: atom_id res chain seq x y z
N MET A 1 39.55 63.22 8.12
CA MET A 1 39.75 62.77 6.73
C MET A 1 39.26 61.34 6.61
N LYS A 2 38.72 61.01 5.44
CA LYS A 2 37.89 59.84 5.09
C LYS A 2 38.66 58.50 5.01
N PHE A 3 37.84 57.45 4.94
CA PHE A 3 38.04 56.06 4.44
C PHE A 3 38.54 55.04 5.48
N SER A 4 37.72 54.08 5.95
CA SER A 4 36.95 53.00 5.29
C SER A 4 37.79 51.77 4.95
N SER A 5 37.55 50.66 5.65
CA SER A 5 37.50 49.33 5.02
C SER A 5 36.70 48.37 5.89
N ILE A 6 35.45 48.16 5.47
CA ILE A 6 34.52 47.13 5.89
C ILE A 6 35.06 45.77 5.41
N LEU A 7 35.11 44.79 6.32
CA LEU A 7 35.40 43.39 6.02
C LEU A 7 34.07 42.71 5.63
N PRO A 8 33.88 42.18 4.41
CA PRO A 8 32.72 41.35 4.12
C PRO A 8 33.04 39.90 4.49
N VAL A 9 32.26 39.39 5.45
CA VAL A 9 32.12 37.97 5.74
C VAL A 9 31.54 37.30 4.50
N VAL A 10 32.38 36.53 3.79
CA VAL A 10 31.91 35.64 2.72
C VAL A 10 31.22 34.46 3.38
N PHE A 11 29.91 34.56 3.54
CA PHE A 11 29.03 33.44 3.85
C PHE A 11 28.89 32.62 2.56
N LEU A 12 29.80 31.65 2.38
CA LEU A 12 29.73 30.69 1.27
C LEU A 12 28.54 29.76 1.55
N SER A 13 27.35 30.16 1.10
CA SER A 13 26.14 29.34 1.14
C SER A 13 26.35 28.12 0.24
N LEU A 14 26.73 27.00 0.87
CA LEU A 14 26.71 25.67 0.28
C LEU A 14 25.25 25.27 0.03
N CYS A 15 24.69 25.76 -1.07
CA CYS A 15 23.53 25.14 -1.71
C CYS A 15 24.00 23.80 -2.30
N PHE A 16 24.15 22.79 -1.45
CA PHE A 16 24.04 21.40 -1.89
C PHE A 16 22.62 21.25 -2.43
N ASN A 17 22.48 21.42 -3.75
CA ASN A 17 21.36 20.85 -4.48
C ASN A 17 21.39 19.35 -4.19
N ALA A 18 20.56 18.93 -3.23
CA ALA A 18 20.20 17.54 -3.08
C ALA A 18 19.46 17.17 -4.37
N ILE A 19 20.22 16.68 -5.36
CA ILE A 19 19.64 16.01 -6.51
C ILE A 19 18.80 14.89 -5.89
N PRO A 20 17.47 14.86 -6.11
CA PRO A 20 16.67 13.74 -5.68
C PRO A 20 17.19 12.53 -6.45
N VAL A 21 18.06 11.74 -5.80
CA VAL A 21 18.41 10.42 -6.26
C VAL A 21 17.12 9.63 -6.07
N PHE A 22 16.30 9.60 -7.11
CA PHE A 22 15.14 8.74 -7.18
C PHE A 22 15.65 7.32 -6.94
N ALA A 23 15.36 6.80 -5.75
CA ALA A 23 15.74 5.44 -5.37
C ALA A 23 15.03 4.50 -6.35
N GLN A 24 15.77 4.02 -7.34
CA GLN A 24 15.32 2.89 -8.15
C GLN A 24 15.15 1.73 -7.18
N GLN A 25 13.91 1.26 -7.03
CA GLN A 25 13.61 0.16 -6.14
C GLN A 25 14.00 -1.13 -6.84
N TYR A 26 14.91 -1.87 -6.23
CA TYR A 26 15.27 -3.21 -6.64
C TYR A 26 14.73 -4.19 -5.62
N ARG A 27 14.23 -5.34 -6.08
CA ARG A 27 13.99 -6.49 -5.21
C ARG A 27 15.06 -7.53 -5.45
N THR A 28 15.51 -8.14 -4.36
CA THR A 28 16.29 -9.37 -4.43
C THR A 28 15.34 -10.52 -4.78
N VAL A 29 15.62 -11.22 -5.87
CA VAL A 29 14.93 -12.45 -6.26
C VAL A 29 15.92 -13.60 -6.36
N GLN A 30 15.48 -14.77 -5.91
CA GLN A 30 16.21 -16.01 -6.08
C GLN A 30 15.92 -16.60 -7.47
N LYS A 31 16.96 -17.03 -8.18
CA LYS A 31 16.88 -17.71 -9.46
C LYS A 31 17.64 -19.03 -9.40
N VAL A 32 17.15 -20.02 -10.14
CA VAL A 32 17.84 -21.31 -10.30
C VAL A 32 18.76 -21.23 -11.51
N VAL A 33 20.01 -21.61 -11.32
CA VAL A 33 21.03 -21.68 -12.37
C VAL A 33 21.51 -23.13 -12.47
N PRO A 34 21.30 -23.82 -13.60
CA PRO A 34 21.89 -25.14 -13.83
C PRO A 34 23.42 -25.03 -13.78
N LEU A 35 24.06 -25.81 -12.92
CA LEU A 35 25.52 -25.92 -12.82
C LEU A 35 26.05 -27.00 -13.74
N HIS A 36 25.30 -28.11 -13.81
CA HIS A 36 25.59 -29.22 -14.68
C HIS A 36 24.27 -29.87 -15.08
N ASN A 37 24.02 -29.95 -16.39
CA ASN A 37 22.86 -30.67 -16.91
C ASN A 37 22.97 -32.16 -16.61
N GLU A 38 21.83 -32.84 -16.64
CA GLU A 38 21.73 -34.28 -16.47
C GLU A 38 22.71 -35.01 -17.40
N HIS A 39 23.60 -35.79 -16.82
CA HIS A 39 24.58 -36.58 -17.55
C HIS A 39 24.84 -37.91 -16.86
N THR A 40 25.19 -38.90 -17.66
CA THR A 40 25.48 -40.26 -17.20
C THR A 40 26.93 -40.60 -17.50
N PHE A 41 27.62 -41.21 -16.54
CA PHE A 41 28.95 -41.78 -16.75
C PHE A 41 29.05 -43.16 -16.10
N TYR A 42 29.98 -43.98 -16.59
CA TYR A 42 30.23 -45.32 -16.09
C TYR A 42 31.48 -45.36 -15.21
N LEU A 43 31.37 -46.04 -14.08
CA LEU A 43 32.47 -46.34 -13.16
C LEU A 43 32.72 -47.84 -13.15
N ASN A 44 33.94 -48.26 -13.50
CA ASN A 44 34.34 -49.67 -13.41
C ASN A 44 34.34 -50.16 -11.95
N SER A 45 34.30 -51.47 -11.77
CA SER A 45 34.60 -52.09 -10.49
C SER A 45 36.08 -51.92 -10.12
N SER A 46 36.38 -51.96 -8.82
CA SER A 46 37.74 -51.76 -8.31
C SER A 46 38.73 -52.85 -8.73
N MET A 47 38.27 -54.06 -9.08
CA MET A 47 39.13 -55.14 -9.60
C MET A 47 39.20 -55.21 -11.13
N SER A 48 38.57 -54.27 -11.84
CA SER A 48 38.59 -54.23 -13.31
C SER A 48 39.97 -53.83 -13.83
N LEU A 49 40.66 -54.74 -14.53
CA LEU A 49 41.98 -54.49 -15.09
C LEU A 49 41.91 -53.40 -16.17
N GLY A 50 42.54 -52.25 -15.91
CA GLY A 50 42.51 -51.07 -16.80
C GLY A 50 41.24 -50.23 -16.72
N GLY A 51 40.29 -50.58 -15.85
CA GLY A 51 39.06 -49.82 -15.62
C GLY A 51 39.30 -48.52 -14.85
N LYS A 52 38.36 -47.57 -14.96
CA LYS A 52 38.35 -46.30 -14.22
C LYS A 52 37.23 -46.32 -13.17
N PRO A 53 37.52 -46.70 -11.92
CA PRO A 53 36.52 -46.70 -10.84
C PRO A 53 36.24 -45.31 -10.27
N ARG A 54 37.04 -44.30 -10.68
CA ARG A 54 36.99 -42.92 -10.18
C ARG A 54 36.66 -41.94 -11.31
N HIS A 55 35.78 -40.99 -11.02
CA HIS A 55 35.45 -39.86 -11.89
C HIS A 55 35.32 -38.58 -11.07
N ALA A 56 35.51 -37.41 -11.68
CA ALA A 56 35.28 -36.15 -11.00
C ALA A 56 34.61 -35.14 -11.90
N VAL A 57 33.57 -34.49 -11.36
CA VAL A 57 32.81 -33.44 -12.03
C VAL A 57 33.21 -32.10 -11.44
N ARG A 58 33.60 -31.16 -12.30
CA ARG A 58 33.90 -29.78 -11.90
C ARG A 58 32.60 -29.00 -11.74
N ILE A 59 32.48 -28.25 -10.64
CA ILE A 59 31.34 -27.39 -10.31
C ILE A 59 31.84 -25.96 -10.15
N ASP A 60 31.47 -25.08 -11.07
CA ASP A 60 31.77 -23.65 -10.97
C ASP A 60 30.56 -22.91 -10.40
N LEU A 61 30.69 -22.38 -9.18
CA LEU A 61 29.58 -21.68 -8.52
C LEU A 61 29.46 -20.25 -9.06
N PRO A 62 28.27 -19.84 -9.54
CA PRO A 62 28.03 -18.46 -9.98
C PRO A 62 28.21 -17.45 -8.83
N PRO A 63 28.44 -16.17 -9.16
CA PRO A 63 28.36 -15.10 -8.18
C PRO A 63 26.99 -15.07 -7.48
N ASN A 64 26.98 -14.69 -6.21
CA ASN A 64 25.77 -14.57 -5.38
C ASN A 64 24.99 -15.89 -5.20
N THR A 65 25.64 -17.04 -5.30
CA THR A 65 25.03 -18.31 -4.87
C THR A 65 24.65 -18.25 -3.39
N VAL A 66 23.41 -18.63 -3.08
CA VAL A 66 22.88 -18.72 -1.71
C VAL A 66 23.05 -20.13 -1.18
N GLU A 67 22.77 -21.12 -2.02
CA GLU A 67 22.88 -22.54 -1.77
C GLU A 67 22.85 -23.26 -3.12
N TRP A 68 23.29 -24.50 -3.16
CA TRP A 68 23.24 -25.32 -4.37
C TRP A 68 22.99 -26.77 -4.04
N TYR A 69 22.60 -27.52 -5.05
CA TYR A 69 22.16 -28.89 -4.92
C TYR A 69 22.82 -29.75 -5.98
N TYR A 70 23.04 -31.00 -5.63
CA TYR A 70 23.24 -32.03 -6.62
C TYR A 70 22.38 -33.25 -6.30
N VAL A 71 22.01 -33.96 -7.36
CA VAL A 71 21.32 -35.23 -7.25
C VAL A 71 22.13 -36.25 -8.01
N PHE A 72 22.27 -37.44 -7.43
CA PHE A 72 22.80 -38.59 -8.15
C PHE A 72 21.96 -39.84 -7.89
N THR A 73 22.02 -40.78 -8.83
CA THR A 73 21.44 -42.12 -8.71
C THR A 73 22.28 -43.09 -9.51
N THR A 74 22.30 -44.36 -9.10
CA THR A 74 23.12 -45.40 -9.73
C THR A 74 22.30 -46.50 -10.39
N ALA A 75 22.81 -47.08 -11.47
CA ALA A 75 22.18 -48.21 -12.16
C ALA A 75 23.21 -49.27 -12.59
N GLU A 76 22.76 -50.52 -12.68
CA GLU A 76 23.57 -51.65 -13.15
C GLU A 76 23.75 -51.65 -14.68
N ASN A 77 22.82 -51.05 -15.43
CA ASN A 77 22.89 -50.99 -16.88
C ASN A 77 22.41 -49.64 -17.44
N GLU A 78 22.90 -49.29 -18.63
CA GLU A 78 22.67 -47.99 -19.27
C GLU A 78 21.17 -47.72 -19.54
N ARG A 79 20.41 -48.76 -19.90
CA ARG A 79 18.97 -48.66 -20.17
C ARG A 79 18.17 -48.31 -18.90
N SER A 80 18.56 -48.84 -17.75
CA SER A 80 18.00 -48.48 -16.45
C SER A 80 18.52 -47.14 -15.94
N SER A 81 19.68 -46.69 -16.42
CA SER A 81 20.26 -45.39 -16.05
C SER A 81 19.57 -44.21 -16.75
N GLY A 82 19.16 -44.33 -18.02
CA GLY A 82 18.73 -43.16 -18.80
C GLY A 82 17.27 -43.12 -19.27
N ALA A 83 16.48 -44.21 -19.15
CA ALA A 83 15.33 -44.39 -20.05
C ALA A 83 13.92 -44.25 -19.45
N ARG A 84 13.74 -44.02 -18.13
CA ARG A 84 12.38 -43.94 -17.55
C ARG A 84 12.10 -42.73 -16.68
N ASP A 85 13.02 -42.35 -15.79
CA ASP A 85 12.77 -41.30 -14.81
C ASP A 85 13.92 -40.28 -14.82
N LYS A 86 13.69 -39.09 -15.39
CA LYS A 86 14.68 -38.00 -15.42
C LYS A 86 14.75 -37.29 -14.07
N ILE A 87 15.93 -36.83 -13.67
CA ILE A 87 16.12 -36.07 -12.43
C ILE A 87 15.40 -34.71 -12.51
N GLN A 88 15.69 -33.90 -13.54
CA GLN A 88 15.10 -32.56 -13.73
C GLN A 88 15.24 -31.63 -12.51
N LEU A 89 16.37 -31.70 -11.80
CA LEU A 89 16.63 -30.97 -10.56
C LEU A 89 16.38 -29.47 -10.72
N ALA A 90 16.90 -28.86 -11.78
CA ALA A 90 16.71 -27.43 -12.01
C ALA A 90 15.21 -27.06 -12.10
N GLY A 91 14.43 -27.88 -12.81
CA GLY A 91 12.98 -27.68 -12.94
C GLY A 91 12.24 -27.81 -11.61
N GLN A 92 12.60 -28.80 -10.79
CA GLN A 92 12.03 -28.97 -9.45
C GLN A 92 12.35 -27.79 -8.53
N LEU A 93 13.61 -27.32 -8.52
CA LEU A 93 14.03 -26.16 -7.72
C LEU A 93 13.28 -24.88 -8.15
N VAL A 94 13.03 -24.68 -9.44
CA VAL A 94 12.24 -23.52 -9.93
C VAL A 94 10.84 -23.55 -9.33
N GLN A 95 10.20 -24.72 -9.24
CA GLN A 95 8.89 -24.85 -8.60
C GLN A 95 8.93 -24.52 -7.11
N PHE A 96 9.97 -24.95 -6.39
CA PHE A 96 10.14 -24.66 -4.97
C PHE A 96 10.39 -23.17 -4.69
N VAL A 97 11.21 -22.51 -5.52
CA VAL A 97 11.43 -21.05 -5.44
C VAL A 97 10.13 -20.31 -5.71
N GLY A 98 9.37 -20.72 -6.74
CA GLY A 98 8.07 -20.13 -7.09
C GLY A 98 7.02 -20.27 -5.99
N LYS A 99 7.00 -21.41 -5.27
CA LYS A 99 6.13 -21.66 -4.12
C LYS A 99 6.61 -21.03 -2.80
N GLY A 100 7.78 -20.38 -2.80
CA GLY A 100 8.36 -19.75 -1.61
C GLY A 100 8.92 -20.71 -0.57
N LEU A 101 9.06 -22.00 -0.88
CA LEU A 101 9.53 -23.04 0.05
C LEU A 101 11.03 -22.89 0.41
N LEU A 102 11.77 -22.15 -0.41
CA LEU A 102 13.20 -21.89 -0.27
C LEU A 102 13.52 -20.48 0.27
N LYS A 103 12.50 -19.63 0.46
CA LYS A 103 12.69 -18.22 0.89
C LYS A 103 12.86 -18.04 2.41
N SER A 104 12.79 -19.10 3.20
CA SER A 104 12.73 -18.98 4.65
C SER A 104 14.07 -19.27 5.31
N SER A 105 14.62 -18.28 6.00
CA SER A 105 15.77 -18.38 6.92
C SER A 105 15.47 -19.23 8.18
N VAL A 106 14.31 -19.88 8.24
CA VAL A 106 13.95 -20.81 9.30
C VAL A 106 14.64 -22.14 9.01
N VAL A 107 15.70 -22.40 9.77
CA VAL A 107 16.46 -23.65 9.84
C VAL A 107 15.47 -24.81 10.08
N GLY A 108 14.98 -25.44 9.01
CA GLY A 108 13.96 -26.49 9.06
C GLY A 108 13.14 -26.65 7.78
N MET A 109 12.75 -25.54 7.13
CA MET A 109 11.99 -25.61 5.86
C MET A 109 12.87 -25.99 4.66
N ALA A 110 14.09 -25.46 4.58
CA ALA A 110 15.00 -25.83 3.50
C ALA A 110 15.49 -27.30 3.57
N ALA A 111 15.46 -27.92 4.76
CA ALA A 111 15.74 -29.35 4.92
C ALA A 111 14.58 -30.24 4.42
N SER A 112 13.32 -29.78 4.54
CA SER A 112 12.16 -30.52 4.02
C SER A 112 12.07 -30.51 2.49
N VAL A 113 12.73 -29.56 1.83
CA VAL A 113 12.80 -29.50 0.36
C VAL A 113 13.62 -30.67 -0.21
N VAL A 114 14.72 -31.06 0.44
CA VAL A 114 15.55 -32.20 -0.01
C VAL A 114 14.74 -33.50 -0.06
N GLY A 115 13.86 -33.73 0.93
CA GLY A 115 12.97 -34.89 0.96
C GLY A 115 11.86 -34.87 -0.10
N GLN A 116 11.60 -33.72 -0.73
CA GLN A 116 10.60 -33.56 -1.80
C GLN A 116 11.20 -33.65 -3.21
N ILE A 117 12.53 -33.70 -3.33
CA ILE A 117 13.20 -33.88 -4.62
C ILE A 117 12.95 -35.32 -5.10
N VAL A 118 12.21 -35.42 -6.20
CA VAL A 118 11.95 -36.69 -6.88
C VAL A 118 13.19 -37.10 -7.66
N LYS A 119 13.65 -38.33 -7.43
CA LYS A 119 14.78 -38.94 -8.14
C LYS A 119 14.57 -40.45 -8.28
N PRO A 120 15.17 -41.09 -9.29
CA PRO A 120 15.14 -42.54 -9.41
C PRO A 120 15.89 -43.21 -8.25
N SER A 121 15.41 -44.37 -7.80
CA SER A 121 16.11 -45.19 -6.80
C SER A 121 17.37 -45.81 -7.40
N GLY A 122 18.48 -45.70 -6.68
CA GLY A 122 19.73 -46.31 -7.08
C GLY A 122 19.87 -47.74 -6.59
N VAL A 123 20.70 -48.52 -7.28
CA VAL A 123 20.90 -49.96 -6.97
C VAL A 123 22.35 -50.31 -6.60
N ALA A 124 23.33 -49.62 -7.19
CA ALA A 124 24.77 -49.85 -6.97
C ALA A 124 25.37 -48.82 -6.00
N VAL A 125 26.43 -49.21 -5.31
CA VAL A 125 27.07 -48.34 -4.31
C VAL A 125 28.07 -47.39 -4.97
N CYS A 126 28.02 -46.10 -4.59
CA CYS A 126 28.94 -45.06 -5.01
C CYS A 126 29.25 -44.11 -3.86
N ASP A 127 30.53 -43.79 -3.68
CA ASP A 127 30.95 -42.69 -2.81
C ASP A 127 31.05 -41.41 -3.63
N VAL A 128 30.67 -40.29 -3.04
CA VAL A 128 30.77 -38.95 -3.61
C VAL A 128 31.47 -38.05 -2.60
N TRP A 129 32.59 -37.45 -3.00
CA TRP A 129 33.35 -36.53 -2.14
C TRP A 129 33.34 -35.13 -2.74
N LEU A 130 32.80 -34.16 -2.02
CA LEU A 130 32.89 -32.76 -2.39
C LEU A 130 34.20 -32.16 -1.89
N THR A 131 35.02 -31.63 -2.78
CA THR A 131 36.35 -31.11 -2.42
C THR A 131 36.78 -29.97 -3.34
N ASP A 132 37.89 -29.34 -3.00
CA ASP A 132 38.56 -28.33 -3.83
C ASP A 132 39.51 -28.99 -4.85
N LEU A 133 40.28 -28.18 -5.57
CA LEU A 133 41.25 -28.67 -6.56
C LEU A 133 42.34 -29.56 -5.92
N GLU A 134 42.79 -29.22 -4.71
CA GLU A 134 43.83 -29.98 -4.01
C GLU A 134 43.31 -31.38 -3.67
N GLY A 135 42.15 -31.48 -3.05
CA GLY A 135 41.56 -32.76 -2.69
C GLY A 135 41.13 -33.58 -3.92
N ARG A 136 40.72 -32.94 -5.01
CA ARG A 136 40.52 -33.63 -6.30
C ARG A 136 41.82 -34.23 -6.82
N ASN A 137 42.93 -33.50 -6.73
CA ASN A 137 44.22 -34.02 -7.17
C ASN A 137 44.69 -35.19 -6.28
N GLN A 138 44.49 -35.10 -4.97
CA GLN A 138 44.71 -36.22 -4.04
C GLN A 138 43.84 -37.43 -4.40
N PHE A 139 42.59 -37.21 -4.80
CA PHE A 139 41.68 -38.30 -5.19
C PHE A 139 42.14 -39.08 -6.43
N PHE A 140 42.94 -38.49 -7.32
CA PHE A 140 43.53 -39.20 -8.46
C PHE A 140 44.99 -39.58 -8.25
N GLU A 141 45.54 -39.35 -7.07
CA GLU A 141 46.92 -39.69 -6.78
C GLU A 141 47.09 -41.20 -6.69
N THR A 142 48.08 -41.72 -7.43
CA THR A 142 48.42 -43.13 -7.47
C THR A 142 49.83 -43.37 -6.94
N LYS A 143 50.04 -44.57 -6.41
CA LYS A 143 51.32 -45.13 -5.98
C LYS A 143 51.66 -46.36 -6.82
N TYR A 144 52.90 -46.82 -6.72
CA TYR A 144 53.40 -47.99 -7.45
C TYR A 144 53.18 -47.90 -8.97
N MET A 145 53.63 -46.80 -9.59
CA MET A 145 53.49 -46.54 -11.04
C MET A 145 52.06 -46.66 -11.57
N GLY A 146 51.06 -46.21 -10.80
CA GLY A 146 49.65 -46.27 -11.19
C GLY A 146 48.90 -47.52 -10.75
N ALA A 147 49.56 -48.49 -10.10
CA ALA A 147 48.95 -49.77 -9.74
C ALA A 147 47.99 -49.68 -8.54
N ALA A 148 48.08 -48.66 -7.70
CA ALA A 148 47.17 -48.46 -6.58
C ALA A 148 46.90 -46.98 -6.30
N TRP A 149 45.75 -46.67 -5.71
CA TRP A 149 45.45 -45.32 -5.24
C TRP A 149 46.21 -45.01 -3.95
N THR A 150 46.73 -43.79 -3.84
CA THR A 150 47.42 -43.33 -2.63
C THR A 150 46.43 -43.09 -1.49
N TYR A 151 45.25 -42.56 -1.83
CA TYR A 151 44.19 -42.22 -0.90
C TYR A 151 42.85 -42.86 -1.27
N ASP A 152 42.12 -43.34 -0.29
CA ASP A 152 40.75 -43.85 -0.47
C ASP A 152 39.73 -42.71 -0.65
N ARG A 153 40.01 -41.56 -0.02
CA ARG A 153 39.25 -40.31 -0.10
C ARG A 153 40.16 -39.09 0.03
N PRO A 154 39.73 -37.89 -0.42
CA PRO A 154 40.46 -36.65 -0.16
C PRO A 154 40.70 -36.43 1.34
N LYS A 155 41.85 -35.85 1.73
CA LYS A 155 42.09 -35.53 3.16
C LYS A 155 41.22 -34.38 3.65
N ARG A 156 40.95 -33.42 2.77
CA ARG A 156 40.05 -32.29 3.00
C ARG A 156 38.87 -32.40 2.04
N TYR A 157 37.67 -32.45 2.60
CA TYR A 157 36.42 -32.49 1.86
C TYR A 157 35.32 -31.80 2.68
N TYR A 158 34.26 -31.41 2.01
CA TYR A 158 33.08 -30.81 2.62
C TYR A 158 32.10 -31.92 2.98
N GLU A 159 31.92 -32.17 4.28
CA GLU A 159 31.06 -33.26 4.77
C GLU A 159 29.61 -33.12 4.30
N GLU A 160 29.06 -31.90 4.34
CA GLU A 160 27.69 -31.59 3.89
C GLU A 160 27.41 -32.05 2.45
N GLY A 161 28.41 -31.94 1.58
CA GLY A 161 28.31 -32.29 0.17
C GLY A 161 28.84 -33.69 -0.17
N SER A 162 29.16 -34.53 0.82
CA SER A 162 29.77 -35.83 0.60
C SER A 162 28.87 -36.97 1.07
N VAL A 163 28.84 -38.06 0.31
CA VAL A 163 28.04 -39.25 0.56
C VAL A 163 28.93 -40.48 0.48
N GLN A 164 28.80 -41.38 1.44
CA GLN A 164 29.51 -42.66 1.45
C GLN A 164 28.51 -43.79 1.31
N ASN A 165 28.91 -44.83 0.58
CA ASN A 165 28.11 -46.01 0.31
C ASN A 165 26.69 -45.68 -0.22
N GLY A 166 26.55 -44.58 -0.96
CA GLY A 166 25.25 -44.10 -1.44
C GLY A 166 24.83 -44.83 -2.71
N LYS A 167 23.53 -45.10 -2.84
CA LYS A 167 22.96 -45.60 -4.11
C LYS A 167 22.30 -44.48 -4.90
N ASP A 168 21.69 -43.55 -4.19
CA ASP A 168 21.16 -42.32 -4.71
C ASP A 168 21.20 -41.26 -3.60
N GLY A 169 21.02 -40.00 -3.99
CA GLY A 169 20.97 -38.91 -3.03
C GLY A 169 20.50 -37.62 -3.68
N ALA A 170 19.74 -36.83 -2.92
CA ALA A 170 19.57 -35.41 -3.19
C ALA A 170 20.30 -34.66 -2.07
N ILE A 171 21.27 -33.83 -2.42
CA ILE A 171 22.16 -33.18 -1.47
C ILE A 171 22.00 -31.68 -1.63
N ARG A 172 21.84 -30.99 -0.50
CA ARG A 172 21.83 -29.53 -0.38
C ARG A 172 23.14 -29.09 0.24
N ILE A 173 23.70 -28.00 -0.28
CA ILE A 173 24.98 -27.46 0.15
C ILE A 173 24.84 -25.94 0.31
N ASP A 174 24.99 -25.47 1.54
CA ASP A 174 25.03 -24.04 1.85
C ASP A 174 26.29 -23.61 2.63
N ALA A 175 27.17 -24.53 3.03
CA ALA A 175 28.43 -24.17 3.68
C ALA A 175 29.43 -23.53 2.71
N VAL A 176 29.39 -23.88 1.42
CA VAL A 176 30.29 -23.35 0.38
C VAL A 176 29.49 -22.78 -0.80
N LYS A 177 29.67 -21.48 -1.05
CA LYS A 177 28.81 -20.68 -1.93
C LYS A 177 29.57 -19.93 -3.03
N SER A 178 30.86 -20.18 -3.19
CA SER A 178 31.67 -19.50 -4.21
C SER A 178 32.87 -20.34 -4.61
N GLY A 179 33.43 -20.02 -5.78
CA GLY A 179 34.62 -20.68 -6.30
C GLY A 179 34.31 -21.95 -7.10
N THR A 180 35.38 -22.69 -7.41
CA THR A 180 35.33 -23.94 -8.16
C THR A 180 35.54 -25.12 -7.22
N LEU A 181 34.62 -26.08 -7.28
CA LEU A 181 34.63 -27.31 -6.50
C LEU A 181 34.62 -28.53 -7.41
N TYR A 182 34.83 -29.70 -6.81
CA TYR A 182 34.84 -30.98 -7.50
C TYR A 182 34.04 -32.01 -6.72
N LEU A 183 33.12 -32.69 -7.41
CA LEU A 183 32.46 -33.88 -6.90
C LEU A 183 33.20 -35.10 -7.42
N CYS A 184 33.88 -35.80 -6.52
CA CYS A 184 34.71 -36.95 -6.81
C CYS A 184 33.93 -38.24 -6.53
N PHE A 185 33.56 -38.96 -7.59
CA PHE A 185 32.80 -40.19 -7.55
C PHE A 185 33.73 -41.41 -7.55
N ASN A 186 33.45 -42.37 -6.67
CA ASN A 186 34.17 -43.63 -6.57
C ASN A 186 33.18 -44.79 -6.57
N ASN A 187 33.44 -45.81 -7.39
CA ASN A 187 32.79 -47.10 -7.25
C ASN A 187 33.68 -48.01 -6.40
N SER A 188 33.26 -48.27 -5.17
CA SER A 188 33.95 -49.13 -4.21
C SER A 188 33.61 -50.62 -4.38
N ALA A 189 32.68 -50.98 -5.28
CA ALA A 189 32.35 -52.37 -5.54
C ALA A 189 33.55 -53.14 -6.12
N LEU A 190 33.72 -54.39 -5.68
CA LEU A 190 34.83 -55.25 -6.10
C LEU A 190 34.67 -55.73 -7.54
N THR A 191 33.47 -56.19 -7.90
CA THR A 191 33.22 -56.96 -9.12
C THR A 191 32.31 -56.26 -10.12
N GLU A 192 31.44 -55.36 -9.66
CA GLU A 192 30.40 -54.75 -10.48
C GLU A 192 30.70 -53.28 -10.79
N GLY A 193 30.49 -52.89 -12.04
CA GLY A 193 30.52 -51.48 -12.43
C GLY A 193 29.16 -50.81 -12.18
N ALA A 194 29.14 -49.48 -12.20
CA ALA A 194 27.95 -48.70 -11.97
C ALA A 194 27.83 -47.56 -12.98
N PHE A 195 26.65 -47.37 -13.55
CA PHE A 195 26.27 -46.12 -14.20
C PHE A 195 25.83 -45.13 -13.13
N VAL A 196 26.33 -43.90 -13.19
CA VAL A 196 25.95 -42.80 -12.31
C VAL A 196 25.27 -41.74 -13.15
N ASN A 197 24.03 -41.41 -12.82
CA ASN A 197 23.34 -40.25 -13.35
C ASN A 197 23.49 -39.10 -12.37
N PHE A 198 23.75 -37.91 -12.87
CA PHE A 198 24.04 -36.75 -12.06
C PHE A 198 23.47 -35.47 -12.66
N GLU A 199 22.94 -34.60 -11.79
CA GLU A 199 22.57 -33.22 -12.12
C GLU A 199 22.94 -32.29 -10.95
N ALA A 200 23.31 -31.04 -11.25
CA ALA A 200 23.55 -30.02 -10.23
C ALA A 200 23.00 -28.65 -10.63
N ALA A 201 22.50 -27.91 -9.64
CA ALA A 201 21.92 -26.58 -9.83
C ALA A 201 22.14 -25.70 -8.59
N ALA A 202 22.36 -24.41 -8.80
CA ALA A 202 22.50 -23.40 -7.76
C ALA A 202 21.27 -22.52 -7.67
N ILE A 203 21.02 -21.99 -6.47
CA ILE A 203 20.13 -20.86 -6.23
C ILE A 203 21.00 -19.63 -6.07
N VAL A 204 20.75 -18.59 -6.87
CA VAL A 204 21.49 -17.33 -6.85
C VAL A 204 20.57 -16.17 -6.54
N GLU A 205 21.10 -15.16 -5.85
CA GLU A 205 20.41 -13.88 -5.67
C GLU A 205 20.72 -12.93 -6.83
N THR A 206 19.66 -12.40 -7.43
CA THR A 206 19.74 -11.35 -8.45
C THR A 206 18.90 -10.16 -8.05
N ARG A 207 19.34 -8.96 -8.42
CA ARG A 207 18.56 -7.73 -8.23
C ARG A 207 17.74 -7.47 -9.48
N GLU A 208 16.43 -7.47 -9.34
CA GLU A 208 15.50 -7.08 -10.41
C GLU A 208 14.91 -5.70 -10.12
N TYR A 209 14.84 -4.87 -11.15
CA TYR A 209 14.19 -3.56 -11.09
C TYR A 209 12.68 -3.73 -10.87
N ILE A 210 12.14 -3.03 -9.88
CA ILE A 210 10.71 -2.99 -9.60
C ILE A 210 10.14 -1.76 -10.31
N ASP A 211 9.36 -2.01 -11.37
CA ASP A 211 8.63 -0.96 -12.08
C ASP A 211 7.24 -0.73 -11.44
N GLU A 212 7.25 -0.48 -10.14
CA GLU A 212 6.05 -0.21 -9.33
C GLU A 212 6.17 1.16 -8.66
N TRP A 213 5.02 1.79 -8.41
CA TRP A 213 4.98 3.13 -7.84
C TRP A 213 5.46 3.14 -6.39
N ALA A 214 6.65 3.69 -6.16
CA ALA A 214 7.10 4.09 -4.84
C ALA A 214 6.27 5.26 -4.29
N SER A 215 6.18 5.37 -2.96
CA SER A 215 5.44 6.46 -2.27
C SER A 215 5.85 7.84 -2.77
N GLY A 216 7.16 8.10 -2.95
CA GLY A 216 7.66 9.38 -3.45
C GLY A 216 7.20 9.72 -4.87
N GLY A 217 7.07 8.73 -5.76
CA GLY A 217 6.58 8.98 -7.12
C GLY A 217 5.08 9.29 -7.14
N LYS A 218 4.30 8.62 -6.29
CA LYS A 218 2.88 8.95 -6.12
C LYS A 218 2.70 10.35 -5.53
N GLU A 219 3.58 10.76 -4.63
CA GLU A 219 3.55 12.08 -4.03
C GLU A 219 3.83 13.19 -5.05
N GLU A 220 4.77 12.98 -5.99
CA GLU A 220 5.05 13.92 -7.08
C GLU A 220 3.78 14.20 -7.91
N VAL A 221 3.08 13.15 -8.34
CA VAL A 221 1.83 13.27 -9.11
C VAL A 221 0.74 14.00 -8.31
N PHE A 222 0.66 13.75 -7.00
CA PHE A 222 -0.27 14.44 -6.12
C PHE A 222 0.04 15.95 -6.02
N GLN A 223 1.31 16.30 -5.82
CA GLN A 223 1.74 17.70 -5.72
C GLN A 223 1.56 18.46 -7.03
N ASP A 224 1.83 17.82 -8.18
CA ASP A 224 1.56 18.39 -9.51
C ASP A 224 0.07 18.69 -9.70
N CYS A 225 -0.81 17.80 -9.22
CA CYS A 225 -2.25 18.07 -9.22
C CYS A 225 -2.63 19.23 -8.28
N MET A 226 -2.09 19.25 -7.06
CA MET A 226 -2.42 20.25 -6.04
C MET A 226 -1.93 21.66 -6.40
N ALA A 227 -0.88 21.78 -7.21
CA ALA A 227 -0.35 23.06 -7.68
C ALA A 227 -1.38 23.87 -8.50
N GLU A 228 -2.40 23.20 -9.05
CA GLU A 228 -3.36 23.80 -9.99
C GLU A 228 -4.62 24.31 -9.30
N PHE A 229 -4.77 24.03 -8.01
CA PHE A 229 -5.86 24.54 -7.20
C PHE A 229 -5.43 25.83 -6.48
N VAL A 230 -6.21 26.90 -6.68
CA VAL A 230 -6.03 28.17 -5.94
C VAL A 230 -6.25 27.98 -4.44
N ARG A 231 -7.20 27.11 -4.07
CA ARG A 231 -7.48 26.72 -2.68
C ARG A 231 -7.09 25.27 -2.46
N LYS A 232 -6.21 25.03 -1.50
CA LYS A 232 -5.74 23.70 -1.10
C LYS A 232 -6.55 23.20 0.10
N ASP A 233 -7.83 22.95 -0.13
CA ASP A 233 -8.76 22.42 0.87
C ASP A 233 -8.96 20.90 0.71
N GLU A 234 -9.65 20.28 1.66
CA GLU A 234 -9.91 18.84 1.69
C GLU A 234 -10.60 18.35 0.40
N ALA A 235 -11.44 19.18 -0.22
CA ALA A 235 -12.11 18.86 -1.48
C ALA A 235 -11.10 18.79 -2.64
N ALA A 236 -10.12 19.70 -2.69
CA ALA A 236 -9.03 19.65 -3.67
C ALA A 236 -8.10 18.46 -3.42
N GLU A 237 -7.77 18.16 -2.16
CA GLU A 237 -6.97 16.99 -1.78
C GLU A 237 -7.63 15.69 -2.24
N ASN A 238 -8.95 15.54 -2.04
CA ASN A 238 -9.69 14.37 -2.50
C ASN A 238 -9.63 14.19 -4.03
N VAL A 239 -9.74 15.28 -4.79
CA VAL A 239 -9.58 15.25 -6.26
C VAL A 239 -8.16 14.82 -6.65
N CYS A 240 -7.14 15.31 -5.94
CA CYS A 240 -5.75 14.97 -6.25
C CYS A 240 -5.36 13.57 -5.78
N HIS A 241 -5.97 13.03 -4.72
CA HIS A 241 -5.86 11.61 -4.37
C HIS A 241 -6.46 10.73 -5.48
N CYS A 242 -7.67 11.04 -5.95
CA CYS A 242 -8.27 10.36 -7.10
C CYS A 242 -7.36 10.42 -8.34
N THR A 243 -6.82 11.60 -8.65
CA THR A 243 -5.97 11.83 -9.82
C THR A 243 -4.70 10.99 -9.74
N ARG A 244 -3.99 11.06 -8.60
CA ARG A 244 -2.80 10.26 -8.30
C ARG A 244 -3.06 8.77 -8.46
N ASP A 245 -4.14 8.27 -7.87
CA ASP A 245 -4.41 6.84 -7.84
C ASP A 245 -4.80 6.30 -9.22
N ARG A 246 -5.52 7.10 -10.04
CA ARG A 246 -5.79 6.76 -11.43
C ARG A 246 -4.53 6.75 -12.30
N ILE A 247 -3.69 7.78 -12.20
CA ILE A 247 -2.41 7.80 -12.93
C ILE A 247 -1.55 6.59 -12.52
N ALA A 248 -1.50 6.28 -11.23
CA ALA A 248 -0.77 5.12 -10.74
C ALA A 248 -1.35 3.77 -11.17
N GLY A 249 -2.66 3.71 -11.43
CA GLY A 249 -3.37 2.53 -11.95
C GLY A 249 -3.24 2.36 -13.47
N GLU A 250 -3.16 3.46 -14.22
CA GLU A 250 -3.10 3.45 -15.69
C GLU A 250 -1.67 3.30 -16.24
N TYR A 251 -0.66 3.82 -15.54
CA TYR A 251 0.70 3.87 -16.02
C TYR A 251 1.67 3.16 -15.07
N ARG A 252 2.64 2.45 -15.63
CA ARG A 252 3.83 2.07 -14.87
C ARG A 252 4.76 3.29 -14.68
N PRO A 253 5.55 3.35 -13.60
CA PRO A 253 6.48 4.46 -13.38
C PRO A 253 7.47 4.70 -14.52
N SER A 254 8.01 3.65 -15.13
CA SER A 254 8.93 3.76 -16.28
C SER A 254 8.26 4.45 -17.48
N VAL A 255 7.03 4.06 -17.78
CA VAL A 255 6.22 4.63 -18.86
C VAL A 255 5.91 6.09 -18.54
N TRP A 256 5.43 6.37 -17.33
CA TRP A 256 5.11 7.73 -16.89
C TRP A 256 6.33 8.65 -16.98
N LYS A 257 7.50 8.20 -16.53
CA LYS A 257 8.76 8.96 -16.62
C LYS A 257 9.21 9.18 -18.05
N GLY A 258 8.94 8.24 -18.95
CA GLY A 258 9.27 8.35 -20.37
C GLY A 258 8.41 9.35 -21.15
N LEU A 259 7.27 9.78 -20.60
CA LEU A 259 6.43 10.80 -21.22
C LEU A 259 7.10 12.18 -21.20
N SER A 260 6.92 12.93 -22.28
CA SER A 260 7.30 14.34 -22.33
C SER A 260 6.52 15.18 -21.32
N PRO A 261 7.04 16.35 -20.88
CA PRO A 261 6.32 17.25 -19.98
C PRO A 261 4.91 17.62 -20.50
N SER A 262 4.78 17.86 -21.81
CA SER A 262 3.48 18.15 -22.45
C SER A 262 2.50 16.98 -22.35
N GLU A 263 2.97 15.76 -22.53
CA GLU A 263 2.12 14.57 -22.40
C GLU A 263 1.70 14.35 -20.95
N LYS A 264 2.62 14.47 -19.99
CA LYS A 264 2.29 14.40 -18.56
C LYS A 264 1.22 15.41 -18.20
N ASN A 265 1.39 16.67 -18.60
CA ASN A 265 0.42 17.73 -18.33
C ASN A 265 -0.94 17.43 -18.95
N TYR A 266 -0.99 16.98 -20.21
CA TYR A 266 -2.24 16.60 -20.86
C TYR A 266 -2.96 15.46 -20.14
N ARG A 267 -2.23 14.40 -19.73
CA ARG A 267 -2.81 13.27 -19.01
C ARG A 267 -3.29 13.67 -17.61
N LEU A 268 -2.46 14.41 -16.86
CA LEU A 268 -2.82 14.96 -15.56
C LEU A 268 -4.09 15.80 -15.64
N GLN A 269 -4.17 16.72 -16.60
CA GLN A 269 -5.34 17.57 -16.80
C GLN A 269 -6.59 16.74 -17.13
N SER A 270 -6.47 15.77 -18.05
CA SER A 270 -7.58 14.90 -18.44
C SER A 270 -8.12 14.09 -17.25
N VAL A 271 -7.24 13.42 -16.51
CA VAL A 271 -7.64 12.60 -15.35
C VAL A 271 -8.18 13.47 -14.22
N ARG A 272 -7.55 14.62 -13.95
CA ARG A 272 -8.04 15.59 -12.96
C ARG A 272 -9.43 16.07 -13.28
N GLN A 273 -9.75 16.35 -14.55
CA GLN A 273 -11.08 16.78 -14.96
C GLN A 273 -12.15 15.70 -14.70
N GLN A 274 -11.80 14.43 -14.90
CA GLN A 274 -12.71 13.33 -14.57
C GLN A 274 -12.96 13.26 -13.06
N CYS A 275 -11.91 13.31 -12.24
CA CYS A 275 -12.02 13.33 -10.78
C CYS A 275 -12.78 14.57 -10.26
N LEU A 276 -12.63 15.73 -10.91
CA LEU A 276 -13.41 16.95 -10.61
C LEU A 276 -14.91 16.73 -10.84
N ASN A 277 -15.27 16.11 -11.96
CA ASN A 277 -16.67 15.85 -12.31
C ASN A 277 -17.29 14.82 -11.35
N GLU A 278 -16.56 13.76 -11.01
CA GLU A 278 -17.04 12.70 -10.12
C GLU A 278 -17.18 13.14 -8.66
N SER A 279 -16.33 14.07 -8.21
CA SER A 279 -16.35 14.56 -6.82
C SER A 279 -17.41 15.62 -6.55
N GLY A 280 -18.04 16.19 -7.60
CA GLY A 280 -18.91 17.36 -7.49
C GLY A 280 -18.16 18.60 -6.99
N TYR A 281 -16.83 18.67 -7.16
CA TYR A 281 -16.00 19.78 -6.66
C TYR A 281 -16.45 21.13 -7.21
N ALA A 282 -16.82 21.18 -8.49
CA ALA A 282 -17.34 22.40 -9.12
C ALA A 282 -18.62 22.89 -8.43
N ASP A 283 -19.55 21.98 -8.15
CA ASP A 283 -20.82 22.30 -7.50
C ASP A 283 -20.63 22.76 -6.05
N LYS A 284 -19.75 22.08 -5.29
CA LYS A 284 -19.41 22.45 -3.91
C LYS A 284 -18.64 23.77 -3.82
N SER A 285 -17.67 24.00 -4.71
CA SER A 285 -16.91 25.25 -4.77
C SER A 285 -17.81 26.44 -5.12
N ASN A 286 -18.74 26.25 -6.06
CA ASN A 286 -19.73 27.24 -6.43
C ASN A 286 -20.74 27.50 -5.29
N ALA A 287 -21.22 26.45 -4.62
CA ALA A 287 -22.11 26.57 -3.46
C ALA A 287 -21.46 27.38 -2.32
N LYS A 288 -20.18 27.12 -2.01
CA LYS A 288 -19.43 27.86 -0.98
C LYS A 288 -19.17 29.32 -1.35
N ALA A 289 -18.88 29.59 -2.62
CA ALA A 289 -18.76 30.96 -3.11
C ALA A 289 -20.10 31.71 -3.01
N ARG A 290 -21.20 31.04 -3.34
CA ARG A 290 -22.55 31.60 -3.22
C ARG A 290 -22.95 31.86 -1.77
N ALA A 291 -22.65 30.93 -0.86
CA ALA A 291 -22.94 31.10 0.57
C ALA A 291 -22.28 32.38 1.14
N ARG A 292 -21.00 32.64 0.82
CA ARG A 292 -20.30 33.87 1.22
C ARG A 292 -20.92 35.15 0.65
N ALA A 293 -21.40 35.09 -0.60
CA ALA A 293 -22.11 36.22 -1.19
C ALA A 293 -23.43 36.48 -0.46
N ILE A 294 -24.16 35.41 -0.10
CA ILE A 294 -25.41 35.52 0.64
C ILE A 294 -25.19 36.13 2.04
N GLU A 295 -24.11 35.78 2.74
CA GLU A 295 -23.77 36.41 4.04
C GLU A 295 -23.60 37.94 3.92
N ALA A 296 -22.95 38.42 2.85
CA ALA A 296 -22.82 39.85 2.60
C ALA A 296 -24.18 40.51 2.29
N GLU A 297 -25.05 39.84 1.53
CA GLU A 297 -26.41 40.29 1.24
C GLU A 297 -27.27 40.34 2.52
N ILE A 298 -27.18 39.35 3.41
CA ILE A 298 -27.87 39.31 4.71
C ILE A 298 -27.53 40.53 5.56
N ASN A 299 -26.25 40.93 5.62
CA ASN A 299 -25.83 42.09 6.39
C ASN A 299 -26.48 43.39 5.88
N GLY A 300 -26.58 43.56 4.56
CA GLY A 300 -27.27 44.70 3.96
C GLY A 300 -28.77 44.72 4.24
N LEU A 301 -29.42 43.55 4.14
CA LEU A 301 -30.86 43.41 4.39
C LEU A 301 -31.22 43.61 5.87
N ASN A 302 -30.37 43.15 6.79
CA ASN A 302 -30.52 43.40 8.22
C ASN A 302 -30.49 44.89 8.56
N ALA A 303 -29.61 45.67 7.92
CA ALA A 303 -29.48 47.11 8.16
C ALA A 303 -30.76 47.90 7.82
N ILE A 304 -31.54 47.43 6.84
CA ILE A 304 -32.80 48.06 6.41
C ILE A 304 -34.05 47.32 6.92
N LYS A 305 -33.87 46.28 7.76
CA LYS A 305 -34.96 45.43 8.29
C LYS A 305 -35.85 44.82 7.19
N ASP A 306 -35.29 44.46 6.05
CA ASP A 306 -36.03 43.75 4.99
C ASP A 306 -36.20 42.26 5.36
N TYR A 307 -37.19 41.98 6.21
CA TYR A 307 -37.48 40.62 6.69
C TYR A 307 -37.86 39.65 5.56
N LYS A 308 -38.47 40.14 4.48
CA LYS A 308 -38.81 39.29 3.33
C LYS A 308 -37.56 38.90 2.56
N GLY A 309 -36.66 39.85 2.31
CA GLY A 309 -35.35 39.59 1.71
C GLY A 309 -34.51 38.65 2.56
N LEU A 310 -34.46 38.87 3.89
CA LEU A 310 -33.75 38.00 4.83
C LEU A 310 -34.29 36.56 4.79
N ALA A 311 -35.62 36.39 4.82
CA ALA A 311 -36.25 35.08 4.70
C ALA A 311 -35.88 34.38 3.39
N GLN A 312 -35.79 35.09 2.28
CA GLN A 312 -35.36 34.52 0.99
C GLN A 312 -33.89 34.06 1.04
N LYS A 313 -33.00 34.88 1.62
CA LYS A 313 -31.57 34.56 1.69
C LYS A 313 -31.26 33.36 2.57
N TYR A 314 -31.90 33.26 3.72
CA TYR A 314 -31.70 32.09 4.58
C TYR A 314 -32.30 30.81 3.96
N GLN A 315 -33.42 30.90 3.23
CA GLN A 315 -33.92 29.75 2.44
C GLN A 315 -32.94 29.35 1.32
N GLU A 316 -32.30 30.33 0.67
CA GLU A 316 -31.26 30.08 -0.32
C GLU A 316 -30.05 29.36 0.32
N LEU A 317 -29.57 29.80 1.49
CA LEU A 317 -28.52 29.09 2.25
C LEU A 317 -28.89 27.65 2.57
N LEU A 318 -30.12 27.40 3.02
CA LEU A 318 -30.61 26.05 3.31
C LEU A 318 -30.57 25.13 2.08
N SER A 319 -30.69 25.69 0.87
CA SER A 319 -30.61 24.92 -0.39
C SER A 319 -29.18 24.59 -0.84
N LEU A 320 -28.14 25.21 -0.27
CA LEU A 320 -26.73 25.08 -0.69
C LEU A 320 -25.93 24.00 0.08
N ALA A 321 -26.63 23.16 0.84
CA ALA A 321 -26.17 21.89 1.42
C ALA A 321 -25.22 21.92 2.65
N GLU A 322 -25.01 23.07 3.30
CA GLU A 322 -24.49 23.14 4.68
C GLU A 322 -25.55 23.77 5.60
N THR A 323 -26.44 22.91 6.12
CA THR A 323 -27.58 23.37 6.94
C THR A 323 -27.22 23.33 8.42
N GLU A 324 -26.68 24.43 8.96
CA GLU A 324 -26.52 24.61 10.41
C GLU A 324 -27.87 24.91 11.08
N GLU A 325 -27.99 24.58 12.37
CA GLU A 325 -29.18 24.89 13.20
C GLU A 325 -29.55 26.38 13.10
N GLU A 326 -28.54 27.24 13.10
CA GLU A 326 -28.70 28.69 13.03
C GLU A 326 -29.38 29.15 11.73
N ASN A 327 -29.12 28.49 10.60
CA ASN A 327 -29.75 28.82 9.32
C ASN A 327 -31.26 28.49 9.33
N PHE A 328 -31.66 27.37 9.95
CA PHE A 328 -33.07 27.04 10.15
C PHE A 328 -33.76 28.01 11.11
N TYR A 329 -33.05 28.41 12.17
CA TYR A 329 -33.54 29.38 13.14
C TYR A 329 -33.84 30.73 12.48
N TRP A 330 -32.85 31.31 11.78
CA TRP A 330 -33.04 32.61 11.14
C TRP A 330 -34.03 32.54 9.97
N ALA A 331 -34.00 31.49 9.15
CA ALA A 331 -34.99 31.29 8.09
C ALA A 331 -36.42 31.30 8.63
N SER A 332 -36.70 30.46 9.64
CA SER A 332 -38.03 30.37 10.23
C SER A 332 -38.46 31.66 10.92
N TRP A 333 -37.56 32.33 11.63
CA TRP A 333 -37.84 33.61 12.30
C TRP A 333 -38.25 34.70 11.31
N PHE A 334 -37.45 34.92 10.26
CA PHE A 334 -37.76 35.94 9.25
C PHE A 334 -38.98 35.59 8.40
N LEU A 335 -39.28 34.30 8.22
CA LEU A 335 -40.54 33.85 7.59
C LEU A 335 -41.76 34.21 8.45
N LEU A 336 -41.69 34.06 9.77
CA LEU A 336 -42.76 34.51 10.68
C LEU A 336 -42.90 36.04 10.66
N LEU A 337 -41.80 36.78 10.74
CA LEU A 337 -41.79 38.25 10.65
C LEU A 337 -42.34 38.79 9.31
N SER A 338 -42.22 38.01 8.24
CA SER A 338 -42.77 38.36 6.92
C SER A 338 -44.16 37.76 6.65
N LYS A 339 -44.84 37.24 7.68
CA LYS A 339 -46.19 36.65 7.62
C LYS A 339 -46.30 35.43 6.69
N GLN A 340 -45.19 34.74 6.43
CA GLN A 340 -45.11 33.54 5.58
C GLN A 340 -45.23 32.25 6.42
N ASN A 341 -46.28 32.16 7.25
CA ASN A 341 -46.44 31.12 8.28
C ASN A 341 -46.39 29.68 7.74
N GLU A 342 -46.96 29.41 6.56
CA GLU A 342 -46.93 28.06 5.97
C GLU A 342 -45.54 27.62 5.52
N VAL A 343 -44.72 28.55 5.06
CA VAL A 343 -43.32 28.28 4.69
C VAL A 343 -42.48 28.14 5.95
N ALA A 344 -42.69 29.02 6.95
CA ALA A 344 -42.06 28.93 8.27
C ALA A 344 -42.28 27.55 8.89
N ARG A 345 -43.52 27.04 8.83
CA ARG A 345 -43.88 25.70 9.31
C ARG A 345 -42.99 24.63 8.70
N LYS A 346 -42.84 24.61 7.36
CA LYS A 346 -42.04 23.59 6.67
C LYS A 346 -40.58 23.63 7.11
N VAL A 347 -39.99 24.83 7.14
CA VAL A 347 -38.60 25.05 7.58
C VAL A 347 -38.41 24.62 9.04
N LEU A 348 -39.38 24.90 9.92
CA LEU A 348 -39.33 24.50 11.32
C LEU A 348 -39.37 22.99 11.50
N TYR A 349 -40.28 22.29 10.82
CA TYR A 349 -40.35 20.83 10.92
C TYR A 349 -39.12 20.15 10.32
N GLU A 350 -38.57 20.67 9.23
CA GLU A 350 -37.32 20.18 8.67
C GLU A 350 -36.16 20.38 9.65
N GLY A 351 -36.03 21.59 10.20
CA GLY A 351 -34.98 21.92 11.17
C GLY A 351 -35.09 21.07 12.44
N LEU A 352 -36.29 20.92 13.02
CA LEU A 352 -36.51 20.10 14.20
C LEU A 352 -36.36 18.60 13.94
N GLY A 353 -36.55 18.15 12.70
CA GLY A 353 -36.19 16.78 12.30
C GLY A 353 -34.69 16.51 12.44
N LYS A 354 -33.84 17.52 12.22
CA LYS A 354 -32.38 17.43 12.38
C LYS A 354 -31.90 17.81 13.78
N TYR A 355 -32.57 18.77 14.43
CA TYR A 355 -32.20 19.38 15.71
C TYR A 355 -33.39 19.38 16.69
N PRO A 356 -33.86 18.21 17.16
CA PRO A 356 -35.12 18.09 17.91
C PRO A 356 -35.12 18.83 19.25
N GLU A 357 -33.97 18.92 19.91
CA GLU A 357 -33.81 19.58 21.21
C GLU A 357 -33.35 21.05 21.08
N SER A 358 -33.38 21.63 19.87
CA SER A 358 -33.02 23.04 19.67
C SER A 358 -34.01 23.94 20.39
N THR A 359 -33.53 24.66 21.42
CA THR A 359 -34.35 25.63 22.13
C THR A 359 -34.78 26.78 21.22
N ALA A 360 -33.93 27.18 20.28
CA ALA A 360 -34.20 28.25 19.32
C ALA A 360 -35.28 27.89 18.29
N LEU A 361 -35.24 26.67 17.74
CA LEU A 361 -36.26 26.21 16.80
C LEU A 361 -37.60 25.93 17.50
N ASN A 362 -37.57 25.31 18.68
CA ASN A 362 -38.79 25.08 19.46
C ASN A 362 -39.47 26.40 19.88
N LYS A 363 -38.68 27.44 20.19
CA LYS A 363 -39.20 28.79 20.41
C LYS A 363 -39.94 29.33 19.18
N ASN A 364 -39.32 29.26 18.01
CA ASN A 364 -39.96 29.71 16.77
C ASN A 364 -41.20 28.85 16.42
N LEU A 365 -41.24 27.58 16.82
CA LEU A 365 -42.43 26.74 16.70
C LEU A 365 -43.57 27.20 17.63
N ALA A 366 -43.25 27.59 18.87
CA ALA A 366 -44.21 28.21 19.80
C ALA A 366 -44.76 29.52 19.22
N HIS A 367 -43.90 30.37 18.65
CA HIS A 367 -44.33 31.57 17.93
C HIS A 367 -45.23 31.26 16.74
N TYR A 368 -44.89 30.25 15.93
CA TYR A 368 -45.73 29.82 14.82
C TYR A 368 -47.14 29.42 15.27
N TRP A 369 -47.26 28.60 16.33
CA TRP A 369 -48.58 28.21 16.86
C TRP A 369 -49.34 29.42 17.42
N LEU A 370 -48.68 30.29 18.16
CA LEU A 370 -49.27 31.52 18.68
C LEU A 370 -49.83 32.41 17.56
N LEU A 371 -49.00 32.71 16.54
CA LEU A 371 -49.35 33.55 15.39
C LEU A 371 -50.42 32.92 14.49
N THR A 372 -50.68 31.62 14.64
CA THR A 372 -51.74 30.90 13.92
C THR A 372 -52.97 30.62 14.78
N GLY A 373 -53.09 31.26 15.95
CA GLY A 373 -54.26 31.15 16.85
C GLY A 373 -54.37 29.80 17.57
N ARG A 374 -53.25 29.09 17.71
CA ARG A 374 -53.15 27.77 18.34
C ARG A 374 -52.38 27.86 19.66
N PHE A 375 -52.90 28.68 20.58
CA PHE A 375 -52.23 28.92 21.86
C PHE A 375 -52.06 27.64 22.69
N LYS A 376 -53.04 26.73 22.66
CA LYS A 376 -52.99 25.45 23.40
C LYS A 376 -51.81 24.56 22.98
N GLU A 377 -51.36 24.68 21.73
CA GLU A 377 -50.18 23.98 21.22
C GLU A 377 -48.88 24.72 21.54
N ALA A 378 -48.93 26.06 21.65
CA ALA A 378 -47.78 26.90 22.00
C ALA A 378 -47.41 26.84 23.50
N GLU A 379 -48.42 26.87 24.37
CA GLU A 379 -48.31 26.87 25.83
C GLU A 379 -47.35 25.80 26.40
N PRO A 380 -47.49 24.50 26.08
CA PRO A 380 -46.59 23.48 26.63
C PRO A 380 -45.14 23.65 26.20
N VAL A 381 -44.89 24.28 25.04
CA VAL A 381 -43.52 24.55 24.58
C VAL A 381 -42.93 25.75 25.30
N TYR A 382 -43.69 26.83 25.51
CA TYR A 382 -43.24 27.94 26.35
C TYR A 382 -42.89 27.46 27.77
N LEU A 383 -43.75 26.65 28.40
CA LEU A 383 -43.51 26.10 29.73
C LEU A 383 -42.30 25.15 29.79
N ARG A 384 -42.16 24.25 28.81
CA ARG A 384 -41.04 23.27 28.79
C ARG A 384 -39.68 23.95 28.76
N TYR A 385 -39.57 25.09 28.07
CA TYR A 385 -38.30 25.76 27.82
C TYR A 385 -38.08 27.03 28.66
N ALA A 386 -39.05 27.45 29.48
CA ALA A 386 -39.02 28.71 30.22
C ALA A 386 -37.70 29.02 30.96
N ASP A 387 -37.20 28.03 31.72
CA ASP A 387 -35.96 28.14 32.51
C ASP A 387 -34.69 27.69 31.75
N LYS A 388 -34.81 27.43 30.45
CA LYS A 388 -33.68 26.98 29.64
C LYS A 388 -32.96 28.19 29.05
N LYS A 389 -31.66 28.02 28.87
CA LYS A 389 -30.86 28.99 28.12
C LYS A 389 -31.13 28.87 26.63
N ILE A 390 -31.22 30.02 25.99
CA ILE A 390 -31.18 30.17 24.53
C ILE A 390 -29.92 30.99 24.19
N PHE A 391 -29.16 30.54 23.19
CA PHE A 391 -27.92 31.21 22.74
C PHE A 391 -26.95 31.65 23.86
N ARG A 392 -26.31 30.73 24.58
CA ARG A 392 -25.23 30.90 25.60
C ARG A 392 -25.42 31.94 26.74
N LYS A 393 -26.27 32.96 26.61
CA LYS A 393 -26.36 34.14 27.48
C LYS A 393 -27.80 34.53 27.85
N TRP A 394 -28.80 34.20 27.03
CA TRP A 394 -30.18 34.64 27.24
C TRP A 394 -31.02 33.54 27.90
N GLN A 395 -31.91 33.92 28.82
CA GLN A 395 -32.97 33.01 29.25
C GLN A 395 -34.05 32.97 28.18
N PHE A 396 -34.68 31.80 28.03
CA PHE A 396 -35.73 31.61 27.03
C PHE A 396 -36.88 32.62 27.19
N ASN A 397 -37.37 32.83 28.42
CA ASN A 397 -38.45 33.80 28.68
C ASN A 397 -38.07 35.23 28.29
N GLU A 398 -36.86 35.69 28.65
CA GLU A 398 -36.37 37.02 28.28
C GLU A 398 -36.34 37.19 26.75
N TYR A 399 -35.91 36.14 26.04
CA TYR A 399 -35.84 36.16 24.58
C TYR A 399 -37.23 36.15 23.93
N VAL A 400 -38.16 35.35 24.45
CA VAL A 400 -39.55 35.31 23.96
C VAL A 400 -40.25 36.66 24.16
N LEU A 401 -40.02 37.33 25.30
CA LEU A 401 -40.54 38.68 25.53
C LEU A 401 -39.97 39.68 24.51
N SER A 402 -38.67 39.62 24.24
CA SER A 402 -38.04 40.45 23.19
C SER A 402 -38.61 40.15 21.79
N ASP A 403 -38.90 38.89 21.48
CA ASP A 403 -39.50 38.51 20.20
C ASP A 403 -40.93 39.06 20.04
N ILE A 404 -41.71 39.08 21.12
CA ILE A 404 -43.05 39.68 21.14
C ILE A 404 -42.95 41.16 20.77
N GLU A 405 -42.03 41.90 21.38
CA GLU A 405 -41.80 43.32 21.04
C GLU A 405 -41.39 43.50 19.57
N TRP A 406 -40.55 42.61 19.04
CA TRP A 406 -40.16 42.62 17.63
C TRP A 406 -41.31 42.34 16.68
N LEU A 407 -42.14 41.32 16.96
CA LEU A 407 -43.34 41.00 16.18
C LEU A 407 -44.29 42.20 16.14
N GLU A 408 -44.51 42.87 17.27
CA GLU A 408 -45.34 44.08 17.33
C GLU A 408 -44.75 45.23 16.53
N SER A 409 -43.43 45.47 16.64
CA SER A 409 -42.73 46.50 15.86
C SER A 409 -42.80 46.24 14.35
N ALA A 410 -42.98 44.97 13.94
CA ALA A 410 -43.18 44.55 12.56
C ALA A 410 -44.67 44.63 12.12
N GLY A 411 -45.57 45.14 12.95
CA GLY A 411 -46.99 45.24 12.64
C GLY A 411 -47.70 43.89 12.57
N ILE A 412 -47.27 42.93 13.39
CA ILE A 412 -47.89 41.61 13.51
C ILE A 412 -48.79 41.61 14.74
N LEU A 413 -50.06 41.27 14.52
CA LEU A 413 -51.00 41.02 15.60
C LEU A 413 -50.68 39.68 16.24
N ILE A 414 -50.55 39.66 17.57
CA ILE A 414 -50.24 38.46 18.35
C ILE A 414 -51.52 38.00 19.05
N PRO A 415 -52.16 36.90 18.62
CA PRO A 415 -53.29 36.32 19.34
C PRO A 415 -52.90 35.94 20.77
N GLU A 416 -53.79 36.14 21.73
CA GLU A 416 -53.61 35.72 23.13
C GLU A 416 -52.30 36.24 23.77
N LYS A 417 -51.82 37.41 23.34
CA LYS A 417 -50.60 38.06 23.83
C LYS A 417 -50.57 38.13 25.36
N GLU A 418 -51.66 38.57 25.98
CA GLU A 418 -51.76 38.74 27.43
C GLU A 418 -51.59 37.41 28.18
N ALA A 419 -52.09 36.30 27.62
CA ALA A 419 -51.93 34.98 28.21
C ALA A 419 -50.45 34.55 28.18
N VAL A 420 -49.76 34.74 27.04
CA VAL A 420 -48.33 34.47 26.92
C VAL A 420 -47.51 35.35 27.86
N LEU A 421 -47.81 36.66 27.93
CA LEU A 421 -47.10 37.58 28.83
C LEU A 421 -47.25 37.20 30.31
N LYS A 422 -48.41 36.67 30.70
CA LYS A 422 -48.61 36.15 32.06
C LYS A 422 -47.79 34.89 32.28
N LEU A 423 -47.83 33.95 31.34
CA LEU A 423 -47.13 32.67 31.38
C LEU A 423 -45.61 32.82 31.57
N LEU A 424 -45.00 33.85 30.97
CA LEU A 424 -43.54 34.04 30.97
C LEU A 424 -43.02 34.91 32.14
N LYS A 425 -43.93 35.50 32.93
CA LYS A 425 -43.62 36.36 34.09
C LYS A 425 -43.85 35.67 35.44
N GLU A 426 -44.53 34.52 35.42
CA GLU A 426 -44.58 33.55 36.52
C GLU A 426 -43.30 32.71 36.52
#